data_AF-A0A316P992-F1
#
_entry.id   AF-A0A316P992-F1
#
_cell.length_a   1.000
_cell.length_b   1.000
_cell.length_c   1.000
_cell.angle_alpha   90.00
_cell.angle_beta   90.00
_cell.angle_gamma   90.00
#
_symmetry.space_group_name_H-M   'P 1'
#
loop_
_entity.id
_entity.type
_entity.pdbx_description
1 polymer ?
#
loop_
_entity_poly.entity_id
_entity_poly.type
_entity_poly.pdbx_seq_one_letter_code
_entity_poly.pdbx_strand_id
1 'polypeptide(L)'
;MKKVLAIVLTLAVLSAASVTAFAASPIIAKGGSDAFDVTGTYVAGSTAATRYSVDVTWGSMEFTYTGASAGTWNPETHEYDGAVAAGWSCAQDANRITVTNHSNAEVTVAFSYAAEAGNAIVGSFTKSELTLNSAVGTAVADAPTAGTTLELTGALSSENTAGTKIGTVTVTLTDR
;
A
#
# COMPACT_ATOMS: atom_id res chain seq x y z
N MET A 1 45.94 -12.89 40.59
CA MET A 1 44.62 -13.20 41.21
C MET A 1 43.55 -13.02 40.13
N LYS A 2 42.88 -14.11 39.76
CA LYS A 2 41.89 -14.20 38.66
C LYS A 2 40.59 -13.47 39.05
N LYS A 3 40.09 -12.57 38.20
CA LYS A 3 38.74 -12.01 38.33
C LYS A 3 37.80 -12.89 37.51
N VAL A 4 37.04 -13.73 38.19
CA VAL A 4 36.04 -14.60 37.56
C VAL A 4 34.75 -13.80 37.40
N LEU A 5 34.25 -13.77 36.17
CA LEU A 5 32.99 -13.20 35.74
C LEU A 5 31.85 -14.06 36.31
N ALA A 6 30.94 -13.48 37.08
CA ALA A 6 29.73 -14.18 37.57
C ALA A 6 28.55 -13.84 36.63
N ILE A 7 28.14 -14.81 35.83
CA ILE A 7 26.94 -14.75 34.99
C ILE A 7 25.77 -15.26 35.84
N VAL A 8 24.78 -14.40 36.08
CA VAL A 8 23.49 -14.80 36.66
C VAL A 8 22.65 -15.41 35.53
N LEU A 9 22.49 -16.73 35.55
CA LEU A 9 21.59 -17.44 34.66
C LEU A 9 20.27 -17.70 35.40
N THR A 10 19.23 -16.97 35.01
CA THR A 10 17.89 -17.03 35.57
C THR A 10 17.21 -18.36 35.25
N LEU A 11 16.63 -18.95 36.30
CA LEU A 11 15.97 -20.24 36.36
C LEU A 11 14.57 -20.15 35.71
N ALA A 12 14.33 -20.88 34.61
CA ALA A 12 12.98 -21.14 34.10
C ALA A 12 12.69 -22.63 34.24
N VAL A 13 12.11 -23.00 35.37
CA VAL A 13 11.62 -24.37 35.63
C VAL A 13 10.39 -24.59 34.76
N LEU A 14 10.54 -25.38 33.69
CA LEU A 14 9.43 -25.86 32.89
C LEU A 14 8.72 -26.97 33.69
N SER A 15 7.48 -26.73 34.09
CA SER A 15 6.64 -27.63 34.88
C SER A 15 6.55 -29.01 34.22
N ALA A 16 7.14 -30.02 34.85
CA ALA A 16 6.97 -31.41 34.45
C ALA A 16 5.53 -31.85 34.75
N ALA A 17 4.72 -32.10 33.72
CA ALA A 17 3.46 -32.80 33.88
C ALA A 17 3.76 -34.26 34.23
N SER A 18 3.54 -34.63 35.50
CA SER A 18 3.61 -36.00 35.98
C SER A 18 2.49 -36.83 35.34
N VAL A 19 2.83 -37.73 34.42
CA VAL A 19 1.86 -38.67 33.83
C VAL A 19 1.66 -39.83 34.81
N THR A 20 0.53 -39.88 35.51
CA THR A 20 0.17 -41.06 36.32
C THR A 20 -0.33 -42.16 35.40
N ALA A 21 0.43 -43.25 35.28
CA ALA A 21 -0.01 -44.45 34.56
C ALA A 21 -0.95 -45.27 35.44
N PHE A 22 -2.24 -45.32 35.07
CA PHE A 22 -3.20 -46.22 35.70
C PHE A 22 -3.25 -47.52 34.91
N ALA A 23 -3.18 -48.67 35.61
CA ALA A 23 -3.38 -49.97 35.00
C ALA A 23 -4.87 -50.20 34.71
N ALA A 24 -5.22 -50.43 33.44
CA ALA A 24 -6.58 -50.80 33.03
C ALA A 24 -6.96 -52.19 33.53
N SER A 25 -8.20 -52.38 33.97
CA SER A 25 -8.70 -53.71 34.38
C SER A 25 -9.10 -54.52 33.13
N PRO A 26 -8.77 -55.83 33.04
CA PRO A 26 -9.03 -56.60 31.83
C PRO A 26 -10.53 -56.83 31.60
N ILE A 27 -10.99 -56.62 30.36
CA ILE A 27 -12.36 -56.93 29.93
C ILE A 27 -12.47 -58.45 29.69
N ILE A 28 -13.17 -59.17 30.57
CA ILE A 28 -13.20 -60.65 30.58
C ILE A 28 -14.53 -61.28 30.14
N ALA A 29 -15.49 -60.49 29.66
CA ALA A 29 -16.79 -61.00 29.22
C ALA A 29 -17.36 -60.24 28.01
N LYS A 30 -18.18 -60.92 27.21
CA LYS A 30 -18.88 -60.34 26.05
C LYS A 30 -19.82 -59.23 26.51
N GLY A 31 -19.59 -58.01 26.02
CA GLY A 31 -20.35 -56.82 26.40
C GLY A 31 -19.70 -55.97 27.51
N GLY A 32 -18.53 -56.34 28.02
CA GLY A 32 -17.77 -55.48 28.92
C GLY A 32 -17.11 -54.30 28.18
N SER A 33 -16.95 -53.18 28.88
CA SER A 33 -16.30 -51.96 28.40
C SER A 33 -15.40 -51.39 29.49
N ASP A 34 -14.28 -50.79 29.10
CA ASP A 34 -13.43 -49.98 29.97
C ASP A 34 -13.40 -48.55 29.41
N ALA A 35 -13.26 -47.56 30.27
CA ALA A 35 -13.30 -46.15 29.91
C ALA A 35 -12.19 -45.39 30.64
N PHE A 36 -11.58 -44.44 29.95
CA PHE A 36 -10.55 -43.57 30.52
C PHE A 36 -10.87 -42.12 30.14
N ASP A 37 -10.66 -41.21 31.08
CA ASP A 37 -10.93 -39.80 30.86
C ASP A 37 -9.89 -39.20 29.89
N VAL A 38 -10.39 -38.71 28.76
CA VAL A 38 -9.57 -37.94 27.82
C VAL A 38 -9.59 -36.48 28.26
N THR A 39 -8.46 -35.99 28.73
CA THR A 39 -8.28 -34.57 29.09
C THR A 39 -7.51 -33.84 27.99
N GLY A 40 -7.92 -32.61 27.72
CA GLY A 40 -7.25 -31.72 26.78
C GLY A 40 -7.16 -30.32 27.38
N THR A 41 -6.03 -29.64 27.13
CA THR A 41 -5.80 -28.26 27.58
C THR A 41 -5.81 -27.36 26.36
N TYR A 42 -6.69 -26.36 26.35
CA TYR A 42 -6.66 -25.28 25.36
C TYR A 42 -5.59 -24.26 25.78
N VAL A 43 -4.65 -23.99 24.88
CA VAL A 43 -3.70 -22.89 24.99
C VAL A 43 -4.02 -21.92 23.84
N ALA A 44 -4.35 -20.67 24.18
CA ALA A 44 -4.60 -19.65 23.18
C ALA A 44 -3.33 -19.40 22.35
N GLY A 45 -3.47 -19.31 21.02
CA GLY A 45 -2.39 -18.84 20.15
C GLY A 45 -2.12 -17.35 20.32
N SER A 46 -0.96 -16.88 19.85
CA SER A 46 -0.65 -15.44 19.79
C SER A 46 -1.26 -14.79 18.53
N THR A 47 -1.69 -13.54 18.62
CA THR A 47 -2.06 -12.73 17.45
C THR A 47 -0.83 -12.50 16.57
N ALA A 48 -0.98 -12.65 15.25
CA ALA A 48 0.09 -12.33 14.30
C ALA A 48 0.40 -10.82 14.35
N ALA A 49 1.68 -10.46 14.25
CA ALA A 49 2.09 -9.07 14.13
C ALA A 49 1.61 -8.46 12.80
N THR A 50 1.32 -7.16 12.79
CA THR A 50 1.03 -6.41 11.56
C THR A 50 2.26 -6.40 10.65
N ARG A 51 2.05 -6.70 9.37
CA ARG A 51 3.07 -6.69 8.33
C ARG A 51 2.54 -5.92 7.12
N TYR A 52 3.23 -4.83 6.80
CA TYR A 52 2.93 -4.01 5.63
C TYR A 52 3.66 -4.52 4.39
N SER A 53 2.93 -4.57 3.27
CA SER A 53 3.44 -4.88 1.93
C SER A 53 2.51 -4.20 0.94
N VAL A 54 2.98 -3.12 0.31
CA VAL A 54 2.19 -2.29 -0.60
C VAL A 54 2.98 -2.11 -1.89
N ASP A 55 2.33 -2.42 -3.01
CA ASP A 55 2.89 -2.19 -4.34
C ASP A 55 2.30 -0.93 -4.95
N VAL A 56 3.15 -0.13 -5.60
CA VAL A 56 2.76 1.09 -6.30
C VAL A 56 3.18 0.97 -7.76
N THR A 57 2.21 1.06 -8.66
CA THR A 57 2.41 1.06 -10.11
C THR A 57 2.10 2.45 -10.67
N TRP A 58 2.93 2.90 -11.60
CA TRP A 58 2.85 4.23 -12.21
C TRP A 58 2.59 4.12 -13.71
N GLY A 59 1.74 4.99 -14.24
CA GLY A 59 1.81 5.39 -15.65
C GLY A 59 3.14 6.10 -15.95
N SER A 60 3.37 6.51 -17.20
CA SER A 60 4.63 7.16 -17.58
C SER A 60 4.90 8.48 -16.85
N MET A 61 3.85 9.12 -16.31
CA MET A 61 3.88 10.47 -15.72
C MET A 61 4.40 11.55 -16.69
N GLU A 62 4.25 11.29 -17.99
CA GLU A 62 4.62 12.23 -19.04
C GLU A 62 3.40 13.06 -19.47
N PHE A 63 3.56 14.38 -19.41
CA PHE A 63 2.52 15.34 -19.77
C PHE A 63 3.03 16.28 -20.85
N THR A 64 2.12 16.71 -21.73
CA THR A 64 2.35 17.76 -22.71
C THR A 64 1.56 19.00 -22.32
N TYR A 65 2.23 20.14 -22.23
CA TYR A 65 1.56 21.43 -22.13
C TYR A 65 1.49 22.07 -23.52
N THR A 66 0.28 22.34 -23.99
CA THR A 66 0.04 23.09 -25.22
C THR A 66 -0.29 24.52 -24.85
N GLY A 67 0.52 25.48 -25.33
CA GLY A 67 0.26 26.90 -25.14
C GLY A 67 -1.00 27.36 -25.87
N ALA A 68 -1.56 28.49 -25.45
CA ALA A 68 -2.74 29.05 -26.10
C ALA A 68 -2.41 29.48 -27.54
N SER A 69 -3.32 29.22 -28.47
CA SER A 69 -3.25 29.73 -29.83
C SER A 69 -4.23 30.87 -29.99
N ALA A 70 -3.75 31.99 -30.54
CA ALA A 70 -4.62 33.11 -30.90
C ALA A 70 -5.60 32.74 -32.03
N GLY A 71 -5.32 31.67 -32.79
CA GLY A 71 -6.07 31.34 -33.99
C GLY A 71 -5.47 32.00 -35.23
N THR A 72 -6.26 32.05 -36.32
CA THR A 72 -5.85 32.63 -37.60
C THR A 72 -6.50 34.00 -37.77
N TRP A 73 -5.72 35.02 -38.12
CA TRP A 73 -6.25 36.36 -38.41
C TRP A 73 -7.12 36.32 -39.68
N ASN A 74 -8.36 36.77 -39.56
CA ASN A 74 -9.30 36.92 -40.65
C ASN A 74 -9.40 38.41 -41.06
N PRO A 75 -8.87 38.80 -42.24
CA PRO A 75 -8.86 40.19 -42.67
C PRO A 75 -10.25 40.71 -43.08
N GLU A 76 -11.24 39.85 -43.33
CA GLU A 76 -12.60 40.29 -43.69
C GLU A 76 -13.40 40.72 -42.47
N THR A 77 -13.21 40.02 -41.35
CA THR A 77 -13.89 40.32 -40.08
C THR A 77 -13.04 41.14 -39.13
N HIS A 78 -11.72 41.22 -39.36
CA HIS A 78 -10.73 41.78 -38.44
C HIS A 78 -10.72 41.11 -37.06
N GLU A 79 -10.94 39.79 -37.04
CA GLU A 79 -10.95 38.98 -35.84
C GLU A 79 -10.03 37.76 -36.00
N TYR A 80 -9.72 37.07 -34.90
CA TYR A 80 -9.00 35.80 -34.95
C TYR A 80 -9.99 34.62 -34.86
N ASP A 81 -9.91 33.72 -35.84
CA ASP A 81 -10.73 32.50 -35.89
C ASP A 81 -9.98 31.29 -35.34
N GLY A 82 -10.69 30.44 -34.58
CA GLY A 82 -10.15 29.15 -34.12
C GLY A 82 -9.13 29.25 -32.99
N ALA A 83 -9.27 30.22 -32.09
CA ALA A 83 -8.45 30.31 -30.88
C ALA A 83 -8.60 29.04 -30.02
N VAL A 84 -7.50 28.60 -29.42
CA VAL A 84 -7.46 27.41 -28.56
C VAL A 84 -6.83 27.80 -27.22
N ALA A 85 -7.50 27.44 -26.12
CA ALA A 85 -6.96 27.67 -24.78
C ALA A 85 -5.74 26.77 -24.52
N ALA A 86 -4.82 27.26 -23.68
CA ALA A 86 -3.72 26.44 -23.22
C ALA A 86 -4.23 25.27 -22.35
N GLY A 87 -3.52 24.15 -22.34
CA GLY A 87 -3.94 22.99 -21.57
C GLY A 87 -2.89 21.91 -21.45
N TRP A 88 -3.06 21.09 -20.41
CA TRP A 88 -2.30 19.86 -20.20
C TRP A 88 -3.02 18.68 -20.84
N SER A 89 -2.25 17.79 -21.45
CA SER A 89 -2.71 16.51 -21.96
C SER A 89 -1.68 15.42 -21.66
N CYS A 90 -2.11 14.17 -21.69
CA CYS A 90 -1.23 13.00 -21.58
C CYS A 90 -1.84 11.83 -22.36
N ALA A 91 -1.05 10.78 -22.61
CA ALA A 91 -1.57 9.54 -23.16
C ALA A 91 -2.53 8.85 -22.17
N GLN A 92 -3.36 7.93 -22.68
CA GLN A 92 -4.28 7.17 -21.83
C GLN A 92 -3.53 6.51 -20.67
N ASP A 93 -4.04 6.71 -19.45
CA ASP A 93 -3.49 6.18 -18.18
C ASP A 93 -2.04 6.59 -17.86
N ALA A 94 -1.42 7.50 -18.64
CA ALA A 94 -0.07 8.00 -18.37
C ALA A 94 0.02 8.71 -17.01
N ASN A 95 -1.08 9.29 -16.53
CA ASN A 95 -1.17 9.98 -15.24
C ASN A 95 -1.74 9.12 -14.09
N ARG A 96 -1.93 7.81 -14.32
CA ARG A 96 -2.56 6.88 -13.37
C ARG A 96 -1.55 6.35 -12.35
N ILE A 97 -1.95 6.32 -11.07
CA ILE A 97 -1.16 5.73 -9.96
C ILE A 97 -1.98 4.67 -9.25
N THR A 98 -1.58 3.40 -9.36
CA THR A 98 -2.31 2.26 -8.79
C THR A 98 -1.58 1.74 -7.57
N VAL A 99 -2.34 1.44 -6.53
CA VAL A 99 -1.84 0.89 -5.27
C VAL A 99 -2.53 -0.43 -4.99
N THR A 100 -1.73 -1.45 -4.67
CA THR A 100 -2.21 -2.79 -4.29
C THR A 100 -1.72 -3.13 -2.88
N ASN A 101 -2.64 -3.54 -2.01
CA ASN A 101 -2.33 -3.91 -0.64
C ASN A 101 -2.16 -5.43 -0.50
N HIS A 102 -0.97 -5.89 -0.14
CA HIS A 102 -0.65 -7.27 0.23
C HIS A 102 -0.45 -7.46 1.74
N SER A 103 -0.71 -6.41 2.53
CA SER A 103 -0.55 -6.41 3.98
C SER A 103 -1.58 -7.31 4.66
N ASN A 104 -1.26 -7.78 5.87
CA ASN A 104 -2.26 -8.44 6.72
C ASN A 104 -3.15 -7.45 7.49
N ALA A 105 -3.02 -6.15 7.21
CA ALA A 105 -3.82 -5.07 7.76
C ALA A 105 -4.39 -4.20 6.64
N GLU A 106 -5.46 -3.47 6.96
CA GLU A 106 -5.90 -2.33 6.16
C GLU A 106 -4.77 -1.31 6.05
N VAL A 107 -4.71 -0.61 4.92
CA VAL A 107 -3.74 0.46 4.68
C VAL A 107 -4.41 1.70 4.12
N THR A 108 -4.01 2.86 4.62
CA THR A 108 -4.30 4.16 4.04
C THR A 108 -3.03 4.74 3.42
N VAL A 109 -3.13 5.18 2.18
CA VAL A 109 -2.06 5.87 1.46
C VAL A 109 -2.52 7.26 1.03
N ALA A 110 -1.62 8.24 1.16
CA ALA A 110 -1.84 9.62 0.73
C ALA A 110 -0.93 9.97 -0.46
N PHE A 111 -1.44 10.85 -1.32
CA PHE A 111 -0.75 11.34 -2.52
C PHE A 111 -0.45 12.82 -2.37
N SER A 112 0.78 13.21 -2.69
CA SER A 112 1.18 14.61 -2.74
C SER A 112 1.97 14.91 -4.01
N TYR A 113 1.88 16.15 -4.47
CA TYR A 113 2.66 16.67 -5.59
C TYR A 113 3.42 17.90 -5.14
N ALA A 114 4.71 17.93 -5.43
CA ALA A 114 5.58 19.09 -5.25
C ALA A 114 6.09 19.55 -6.61
N ALA A 115 5.82 20.80 -6.96
CA ALA A 115 6.37 21.40 -8.18
C ALA A 115 7.89 21.53 -8.07
N GLU A 116 8.58 21.42 -9.21
CA GLU A 116 10.01 21.73 -9.27
C GLU A 116 10.22 23.22 -8.98
N ALA A 117 11.37 23.57 -8.38
CA ALA A 117 11.63 24.94 -7.96
C ALA A 117 11.50 25.94 -9.13
N GLY A 118 10.70 26.98 -8.93
CA GLY A 118 10.43 28.00 -9.96
C GLY A 118 9.25 27.69 -10.89
N ASN A 119 8.66 26.48 -10.83
CA ASN A 119 7.44 26.17 -11.54
C ASN A 119 6.20 26.49 -10.69
N ALA A 120 5.22 27.17 -11.28
CA ALA A 120 3.92 27.46 -10.67
C ALA A 120 2.86 26.38 -10.98
N ILE A 121 3.31 25.18 -11.36
CA ILE A 121 2.44 24.07 -11.74
C ILE A 121 1.85 23.45 -10.47
N VAL A 122 0.54 23.28 -10.44
CA VAL A 122 -0.15 22.64 -9.32
C VAL A 122 -0.65 21.28 -9.77
N GLY A 123 -0.33 20.26 -8.99
CA GLY A 123 -0.83 18.90 -9.17
C GLY A 123 -1.94 18.59 -8.17
N SER A 124 -3.04 18.03 -8.67
CA SER A 124 -4.16 17.53 -7.87
C SER A 124 -4.45 16.08 -8.22
N PHE A 125 -5.08 15.36 -7.29
CA PHE A 125 -5.42 13.95 -7.46
C PHE A 125 -6.91 13.76 -7.44
N THR A 126 -7.44 12.89 -8.30
CA THR A 126 -8.88 12.52 -8.27
C THR A 126 -9.28 11.91 -6.93
N LYS A 127 -8.34 11.25 -6.27
CA LYS A 127 -8.39 10.88 -4.85
C LYS A 127 -7.07 11.23 -4.19
N SER A 128 -7.09 12.09 -3.17
CA SER A 128 -5.91 12.48 -2.39
C SER A 128 -5.44 11.38 -1.43
N GLU A 129 -6.34 10.46 -1.08
CA GLU A 129 -6.08 9.30 -0.24
C GLU A 129 -6.81 8.06 -0.76
N LEU A 130 -6.28 6.88 -0.45
CA LEU A 130 -6.92 5.60 -0.69
C LEU A 130 -6.80 4.75 0.57
N THR A 131 -7.92 4.20 1.01
CA THR A 131 -7.97 3.15 2.03
C THR A 131 -8.24 1.83 1.33
N LEU A 132 -7.38 0.84 1.58
CA LEU A 132 -7.47 -0.49 0.99
C LEU A 132 -7.52 -1.53 2.11
N ASN A 133 -8.51 -2.42 2.03
CA ASN A 133 -8.68 -3.52 2.98
C ASN A 133 -7.43 -4.39 3.10
N SER A 134 -7.34 -5.14 4.20
CA SER A 134 -6.35 -6.21 4.37
C SER A 134 -6.46 -7.28 3.26
N ALA A 135 -5.32 -7.86 2.88
CA ALA A 135 -5.26 -9.01 1.98
C ALA A 135 -5.55 -10.35 2.68
N VAL A 136 -5.88 -10.35 3.98
CA VAL A 136 -6.23 -11.58 4.71
C VAL A 136 -7.46 -12.23 4.09
N GLY A 137 -7.30 -13.47 3.64
CA GLY A 137 -8.39 -14.24 3.02
C GLY A 137 -8.61 -13.93 1.54
N THR A 138 -7.79 -13.08 0.91
CA THR A 138 -7.85 -12.84 -0.54
C THR A 138 -6.81 -13.71 -1.26
N ALA A 139 -7.11 -14.14 -2.49
CA ALA A 139 -6.07 -14.69 -3.35
C ALA A 139 -5.05 -13.60 -3.69
N VAL A 140 -3.79 -13.97 -3.97
CA VAL A 140 -2.72 -13.00 -4.27
C VAL A 140 -3.07 -12.12 -5.48
N ALA A 141 -3.70 -12.72 -6.50
CA ALA A 141 -4.14 -12.01 -7.71
C ALA A 141 -5.34 -11.08 -7.46
N ASP A 142 -6.10 -11.30 -6.39
CA ASP A 142 -7.31 -10.54 -6.03
C ASP A 142 -7.04 -9.59 -4.84
N ALA A 143 -5.77 -9.28 -4.59
CA ALA A 143 -5.38 -8.37 -3.53
C ALA A 143 -6.07 -7.00 -3.68
N PRO A 144 -6.56 -6.39 -2.59
CA PRO A 144 -7.25 -5.10 -2.64
C PRO A 144 -6.44 -4.06 -3.41
N THR A 145 -7.03 -3.54 -4.48
CA THR A 145 -6.37 -2.63 -5.42
C THR A 145 -7.26 -1.42 -5.70
N ALA A 146 -6.66 -0.24 -5.68
CA ALA A 146 -7.32 1.01 -6.00
C ALA A 146 -6.34 1.95 -6.68
N GLY A 147 -6.81 3.14 -7.07
CA GLY A 147 -5.87 4.16 -7.46
C GLY A 147 -6.48 5.52 -7.77
N THR A 148 -5.60 6.43 -8.15
CA THR A 148 -5.86 7.84 -8.43
C THR A 148 -5.22 8.26 -9.76
N THR A 149 -5.54 9.45 -10.23
CA THR A 149 -4.92 10.09 -11.40
C THR A 149 -4.42 11.48 -11.00
N LEU A 150 -3.25 11.86 -11.52
CA LEU A 150 -2.71 13.21 -11.38
C LEU A 150 -3.28 14.13 -12.47
N GLU A 151 -3.78 15.28 -12.06
CA GLU A 151 -4.20 16.37 -12.93
C GLU A 151 -3.30 17.58 -12.68
N LEU A 152 -2.91 18.27 -13.76
CA LEU A 152 -2.02 19.42 -13.69
C LEU A 152 -2.75 20.69 -14.10
N THR A 153 -2.47 21.77 -13.38
CA THR A 153 -2.89 23.13 -13.72
C THR A 153 -1.71 24.09 -13.65
N GLY A 154 -1.91 25.31 -14.14
CA GLY A 154 -0.83 26.28 -14.36
C GLY A 154 -0.18 26.12 -15.73
N ALA A 155 0.84 26.93 -15.99
CA ALA A 155 1.52 26.99 -17.28
C ALA A 155 2.95 26.45 -17.20
N LEU A 156 3.37 25.75 -18.25
CA LEU A 156 4.77 25.41 -18.46
C LEU A 156 5.45 26.50 -19.31
N SER A 157 6.65 26.92 -18.93
CA SER A 157 7.45 27.86 -19.72
C SER A 157 7.75 27.28 -21.10
N SER A 158 7.67 28.12 -22.14
CA SER A 158 8.04 27.78 -23.52
C SER A 158 9.50 27.39 -23.69
N GLU A 159 10.36 27.74 -22.74
CA GLU A 159 11.77 27.33 -22.72
C GLU A 159 11.95 25.82 -22.45
N ASN A 160 10.93 25.17 -21.85
CA ASN A 160 10.93 23.72 -21.61
C ASN A 160 10.49 22.98 -22.88
N THR A 161 11.43 22.81 -23.80
CA THR A 161 11.20 22.15 -25.11
C THR A 161 11.61 20.68 -25.14
N ALA A 162 12.33 20.22 -24.11
CA ALA A 162 12.65 18.82 -23.87
C ALA A 162 11.87 18.34 -22.64
N GLY A 163 11.63 17.03 -22.52
CA GLY A 163 10.99 16.42 -21.35
C GLY A 163 11.80 16.68 -20.08
N THR A 164 11.56 17.81 -19.42
CA THR A 164 12.20 18.22 -18.18
C THR A 164 11.34 17.81 -16.99
N LYS A 165 11.98 17.63 -15.84
CA LYS A 165 11.27 17.37 -14.59
C LYS A 165 10.50 18.62 -14.18
N ILE A 166 9.17 18.51 -14.09
CA ILE A 166 8.28 19.63 -13.71
C ILE A 166 7.80 19.58 -12.25
N GLY A 167 7.93 18.41 -11.61
CA GLY A 167 7.57 18.17 -10.23
C GLY A 167 7.81 16.72 -9.82
N THR A 168 7.36 16.38 -8.61
CA THR A 168 7.52 15.06 -8.00
C THR A 168 6.21 14.65 -7.33
N VAL A 169 5.72 13.46 -7.64
CA VAL A 169 4.62 12.83 -6.88
C VAL A 169 5.20 11.93 -5.79
N THR A 170 4.61 11.97 -4.60
CA THR A 170 4.95 11.09 -3.48
C THR A 170 3.72 10.31 -3.05
N VAL A 171 3.88 8.99 -2.89
CA VAL A 171 2.88 8.11 -2.23
C VAL A 171 3.41 7.79 -0.83
N THR A 172 2.60 8.08 0.18
CA THR A 172 2.98 7.87 1.58
C THR A 172 1.98 6.92 2.22
N LEU A 173 2.46 5.83 2.82
CA LEU A 173 1.65 5.02 3.73
C LEU A 173 1.42 5.84 5.01
N THR A 174 0.18 6.20 5.28
CA THR A 174 -0.19 7.11 6.39
C THR A 174 -0.69 6.38 7.63
N ASP A 175 -1.06 5.10 7.51
CA ASP A 175 -1.52 4.32 8.65
C ASP A 175 -0.43 4.11 9.71
N ARG A 176 -0.84 4.39 10.96
CA ARG A 176 -0.14 4.19 12.22
C ARG A 176 -0.85 3.13 13.05
#